data_AF-A0A1W9RSU5-F1
#
_entry.id   AF-A0A1W9RSU5-F1
#
_cell.length_a   1.000
_cell.length_b   1.000
_cell.length_c   1.000
_cell.angle_alpha   90.00
_cell.angle_beta   90.00
_cell.angle_gamma   90.00
#
_symmetry.space_group_name_H-M   'P 1'
#
loop_
_entity.id
_entity.type
_entity.pdbx_description
1 polymer ?
#
loop_
_entity_poly.entity_id
_entity_poly.type
_entity_poly.pdbx_seq_one_letter_code
_entity_poly.pdbx_strand_id
1 'polypeptide(L)'
;MAKFTNAFVVVLAVILWLGFSPAPTWAQSQTAPPLLMQQTAPAPIVAPPPQMVAGNVPPPATGIPVTQTIPAQTLLANINQAEQTALAACKLLAPGKVWIMRAPGGEAEVKAGLLYQNVAVAVLHFNPQNGTLLPLGVNPHIFQNAVDLKAIKNNLTGILKNLKILPAAEFMEPEACWSFPLAYNNRIIAHLKIYYDGVHVVQDFAANQEMTFYGH
;
A
#
# COMPACT_ATOMS: atom_id res chain seq x y z
N MET A 1 -51.52 12.44 46.98
CA MET A 1 -50.07 12.67 46.77
C MET A 1 -49.79 12.70 45.28
N ALA A 2 -48.91 13.61 44.87
CA ALA A 2 -48.91 14.30 43.59
C ALA A 2 -48.44 13.47 42.38
N LYS A 3 -49.10 13.73 41.25
CA LYS A 3 -48.63 13.51 39.87
C LYS A 3 -47.45 14.45 39.58
N PHE A 4 -46.50 14.04 38.74
CA PHE A 4 -45.92 14.82 37.63
C PHE A 4 -44.84 13.96 36.94
N THR A 5 -45.13 13.46 35.75
CA THR A 5 -44.16 12.81 34.86
C THR A 5 -43.98 13.73 33.66
N ASN A 6 -42.91 14.52 33.66
CA ASN A 6 -42.59 15.42 32.56
C ASN A 6 -41.89 14.65 31.44
N ALA A 7 -42.57 14.55 30.30
CA ALA A 7 -42.02 14.14 29.02
C ALA A 7 -41.16 15.29 28.46
N PHE A 8 -39.87 15.05 28.27
CA PHE A 8 -39.01 15.94 27.49
C PHE A 8 -39.02 15.49 26.04
N VAL A 9 -39.81 16.19 25.22
CA VAL A 9 -39.76 16.08 23.75
C VAL A 9 -38.74 17.10 23.26
N VAL A 10 -37.58 16.63 22.80
CA VAL A 10 -36.60 17.46 22.11
C VAL A 10 -36.90 17.37 20.61
N VAL A 11 -37.52 18.41 20.07
CA VAL A 11 -37.69 18.59 18.62
C VAL A 11 -36.39 19.16 18.06
N LEU A 12 -35.59 18.32 17.40
CA LEU A 12 -34.41 18.76 16.67
C LEU A 12 -34.83 19.13 15.23
N ALA A 13 -34.89 20.43 14.94
CA ALA A 13 -35.10 20.93 13.59
C ALA A 13 -33.80 20.84 12.78
N VAL A 14 -33.78 19.96 11.77
CA VAL A 14 -32.69 19.88 10.79
C VAL A 14 -33.04 20.77 9.60
N ILE A 15 -32.32 21.88 9.45
CA ILE A 15 -32.40 22.77 8.30
C ILE A 15 -31.50 22.19 7.20
N LEU A 16 -32.11 21.62 6.15
CA LEU A 16 -31.42 21.20 4.92
C LEU A 16 -31.07 22.43 4.08
N TRP A 17 -29.79 22.75 3.99
CA TRP A 17 -29.26 23.67 2.98
C TRP A 17 -28.89 22.87 1.73
N LEU A 18 -29.68 23.01 0.67
CA LEU A 18 -29.36 22.53 -0.67
C LEU A 18 -28.47 23.56 -1.37
N GLY A 19 -27.16 23.41 -1.23
CA GLY A 19 -26.17 24.15 -2.02
C GLY A 19 -26.00 23.51 -3.40
N PHE A 20 -26.57 24.13 -4.43
CA PHE A 20 -26.27 23.87 -5.83
C PHE A 20 -24.88 24.42 -6.16
N SER A 21 -23.95 23.56 -6.57
CA SER A 21 -22.68 23.96 -7.19
C SER A 21 -22.76 23.72 -8.70
N PRO A 22 -22.58 24.74 -9.56
CA PRO A 22 -22.45 24.53 -11.00
C PRO A 22 -21.08 23.92 -11.35
N ALA A 23 -21.09 22.92 -12.23
CA ALA A 23 -19.89 22.27 -12.75
C ALA A 23 -19.13 23.19 -13.72
N PRO A 24 -17.78 23.21 -13.72
CA PRO A 24 -17.02 23.86 -14.77
C PRO A 24 -16.92 22.96 -16.01
N THR A 25 -17.53 23.42 -17.11
CA THR A 25 -17.38 22.90 -18.47
C THR A 25 -16.06 23.37 -19.06
N TRP A 26 -15.07 22.47 -19.15
CA TRP A 26 -13.89 22.66 -19.99
C TRP A 26 -14.10 21.94 -21.32
N ALA A 27 -14.60 22.69 -22.31
CA ALA A 27 -14.53 22.29 -23.71
C ALA A 27 -13.13 22.64 -24.23
N GLN A 28 -12.23 21.66 -24.30
CA GLN A 28 -10.97 21.80 -25.05
C GLN A 28 -11.22 21.42 -26.50
N SER A 29 -11.07 22.40 -27.39
CA SER A 29 -11.06 22.25 -28.84
C SER A 29 -9.77 21.52 -29.24
N GLN A 30 -9.88 20.24 -29.60
CA GLN A 30 -8.81 19.51 -30.28
C GLN A 30 -8.82 19.89 -31.76
N THR A 31 -7.95 20.82 -32.14
CA THR A 31 -7.57 21.03 -33.54
C THR A 31 -6.36 20.14 -33.83
N ALA A 32 -6.52 19.26 -34.83
CA ALA A 32 -5.50 18.31 -35.25
C ALA A 32 -4.30 19.03 -35.92
N PRO A 33 -3.05 18.60 -35.68
CA PRO A 33 -1.92 19.05 -36.47
C PRO A 33 -1.96 18.42 -37.89
N PRO A 34 -1.52 19.15 -38.93
CA PRO A 34 -1.52 18.66 -40.29
C PRO A 34 -0.53 17.51 -40.51
N LEU A 35 -0.99 16.49 -41.24
CA LEU A 35 -0.19 15.38 -41.77
C LEU A 35 0.89 15.92 -42.73
N LEU A 36 2.13 16.01 -42.24
CA LEU A 36 3.30 16.15 -43.10
C LEU A 36 3.55 14.81 -43.81
N MET A 37 3.33 14.80 -45.12
CA MET A 37 3.71 13.69 -45.99
C MET A 37 5.24 13.55 -45.95
N GLN A 38 5.72 12.43 -45.42
CA GLN A 38 7.15 12.11 -45.42
C GLN A 38 7.52 11.48 -46.77
N GLN A 39 8.31 12.23 -47.53
CA GLN A 39 8.86 11.87 -48.82
C GLN A 39 9.81 10.66 -48.66
N THR A 40 9.53 9.55 -49.34
CA THR A 40 10.35 8.33 -49.31
C THR A 40 11.68 8.54 -50.02
N ALA A 41 12.78 8.40 -49.29
CA ALA A 41 14.13 8.33 -49.86
C ALA A 41 14.41 6.93 -50.45
N PRO A 42 15.21 6.80 -51.51
CA PRO A 42 15.57 5.51 -52.09
C PRO A 42 16.44 4.68 -51.13
N ALA A 43 16.19 3.38 -51.09
CA ALA A 43 16.82 2.43 -50.18
C ALA A 43 18.35 2.31 -50.41
N PRO A 44 19.17 2.23 -49.34
CA PRO A 44 20.57 1.91 -49.48
C PRO A 44 20.76 0.42 -49.79
N ILE A 45 21.71 0.15 -50.69
CA ILE A 45 22.15 -1.19 -51.09
C ILE A 45 22.65 -1.93 -49.85
N VAL A 46 22.00 -3.05 -49.52
CA VAL A 46 22.33 -3.91 -48.38
C VAL A 46 23.63 -4.67 -48.69
N ALA A 47 24.70 -4.36 -47.95
CA ALA A 47 25.90 -5.20 -47.93
C ALA A 47 25.58 -6.55 -47.26
N PRO A 48 26.19 -7.68 -47.70
CA PRO A 48 25.95 -8.97 -47.09
C PRO A 48 26.38 -8.97 -45.61
N PRO A 49 25.67 -9.71 -44.74
CA PRO A 49 25.93 -9.69 -43.31
C PRO A 49 27.32 -10.24 -42.99
N PRO A 50 28.05 -9.61 -42.05
CA PRO A 50 29.31 -10.15 -41.57
C PRO A 50 29.09 -11.51 -40.91
N GLN A 51 29.92 -12.48 -41.28
CA GLN A 51 29.93 -13.80 -40.64
C GLN A 51 30.23 -13.62 -39.15
N MET A 52 29.31 -14.10 -38.30
CA MET A 52 29.49 -14.09 -36.85
C MET A 52 30.67 -14.98 -36.48
N VAL A 53 31.80 -14.37 -36.15
CA VAL A 53 32.88 -15.04 -35.43
C VAL A 53 32.32 -15.33 -34.03
N ALA A 54 32.32 -16.61 -33.63
CA ALA A 54 31.96 -17.03 -32.30
C ALA A 54 32.95 -16.42 -31.28
N GLY A 55 32.59 -15.24 -30.77
CA GLY A 55 33.36 -14.48 -29.81
C GLY A 55 32.53 -14.21 -28.56
N ASN A 56 33.02 -14.74 -27.43
CA ASN A 56 32.63 -14.50 -26.05
C ASN A 56 31.42 -13.58 -25.80
N VAL A 57 30.32 -14.18 -25.37
CA VAL A 57 29.27 -13.48 -24.64
C VAL A 57 29.92 -12.85 -23.38
N PRO A 58 29.92 -11.53 -23.20
CA PRO A 58 30.40 -10.93 -21.96
C PRO A 58 29.56 -11.48 -20.80
N PRO A 59 30.18 -11.85 -19.66
CA PRO A 59 29.43 -12.36 -18.52
C PRO A 59 28.38 -11.34 -18.08
N PRO A 60 27.25 -11.79 -17.51
CA PRO A 60 26.22 -10.91 -16.97
C PRO A 60 26.89 -9.91 -16.03
N ALA A 61 26.61 -8.62 -16.20
CA ALA A 61 27.07 -7.61 -15.27
C ALA A 61 26.63 -8.03 -13.86
N THR A 62 27.59 -8.42 -13.03
CA THR A 62 27.40 -8.69 -11.61
C THR A 62 26.78 -7.42 -11.04
N GLY A 63 25.53 -7.51 -10.56
CA GLY A 63 24.84 -6.37 -9.96
C GLY A 63 25.74 -5.76 -8.91
N ILE A 64 26.01 -4.46 -9.02
CA ILE A 64 26.81 -3.75 -8.03
C ILE A 64 26.05 -3.85 -6.71
N PRO A 65 26.60 -4.48 -5.66
CA PRO A 65 25.98 -4.42 -4.34
C PRO A 65 26.03 -2.96 -3.90
N VAL A 66 24.87 -2.30 -3.91
CA VAL A 66 24.73 -0.98 -3.31
C VAL A 66 24.63 -1.20 -1.80
N THR A 67 25.75 -1.53 -1.15
CA THR A 67 25.83 -1.48 0.30
C THR A 67 25.96 -0.01 0.69
N GLN A 68 24.82 0.65 0.92
CA GLN A 68 24.85 1.97 1.56
C GLN A 68 25.33 1.77 3.00
N THR A 69 26.61 2.02 3.24
CA THR A 69 27.16 1.96 4.61
C THR A 69 26.71 3.21 5.36
N ILE A 70 25.52 3.13 5.96
CA ILE A 70 25.05 4.16 6.88
C ILE A 70 25.80 3.96 8.20
N PRO A 71 26.49 4.98 8.74
CA PRO A 71 27.19 4.84 10.01
C PRO A 71 26.22 4.45 11.13
N ALA A 72 26.57 3.44 11.94
CA ALA A 72 25.74 3.00 13.05
C ALA A 72 25.35 4.14 14.01
N GLN A 73 26.24 5.12 14.20
CA GLN A 73 25.96 6.32 15.00
C GLN A 73 24.79 7.14 14.45
N THR A 74 24.67 7.24 13.13
CA THR A 74 23.55 7.93 12.45
C THR A 74 22.25 7.17 12.68
N LEU A 75 22.28 5.84 12.57
CA LEU A 75 21.12 4.99 12.83
C LEU A 75 20.61 5.17 14.27
N LEU A 76 21.51 5.04 15.24
CA LEU A 76 21.18 5.16 16.66
C LEU A 76 20.69 6.57 17.04
N ALA A 77 21.19 7.62 16.38
CA ALA A 77 20.73 8.98 16.61
C ALA A 77 19.27 9.20 16.16
N ASN A 78 18.81 8.46 15.15
CA ASN A 78 17.51 8.68 14.52
C ASN A 78 16.39 7.75 15.03
N ILE A 79 16.68 6.72 15.82
CA ILE A 79 15.67 5.73 16.25
C ILE A 79 14.50 6.36 17.02
N ASN A 80 14.78 7.32 17.91
CA ASN A 80 13.72 8.02 18.66
C ASN A 80 12.83 8.84 17.74
N GLN A 81 13.42 9.51 16.73
CA GLN A 81 12.67 10.25 15.72
C GLN A 81 11.83 9.30 14.86
N ALA A 82 12.40 8.15 14.48
CA ALA A 82 11.69 7.11 13.74
C ALA A 82 10.48 6.58 14.52
N GLU A 83 10.62 6.34 15.83
CA GLU A 83 9.52 5.91 16.70
C GLU A 83 8.41 6.97 16.75
N GLN A 84 8.75 8.25 16.93
CA GLN A 84 7.76 9.33 16.94
C GLN A 84 7.02 9.43 15.60
N THR A 85 7.75 9.33 14.48
CA THR A 85 7.16 9.31 13.14
C THR A 85 6.23 8.12 12.97
N ALA A 86 6.64 6.92 13.42
CA ALA A 86 5.82 5.73 13.34
C ALA A 86 4.52 5.89 14.15
N LEU A 87 4.62 6.37 15.40
CA LEU A 87 3.46 6.65 16.27
C LEU A 87 2.51 7.69 15.65
N ALA A 88 3.05 8.74 15.03
CA ALA A 88 2.26 9.75 14.33
C ALA A 88 1.58 9.16 13.07
N ALA A 89 2.33 8.42 12.25
CA ALA A 89 1.81 7.78 11.05
C ALA A 89 0.71 6.76 11.37
N CYS A 90 0.86 5.98 12.44
CA CYS A 90 -0.15 5.00 12.87
C CYS A 90 -1.53 5.62 13.10
N LYS A 91 -1.59 6.85 13.63
CA LYS A 91 -2.85 7.58 13.86
C LYS A 91 -3.52 8.08 12.57
N LEU A 92 -2.73 8.18 11.50
CA LEU A 92 -3.14 8.69 10.20
C LEU A 92 -3.36 7.55 9.19
N LEU A 93 -3.22 6.29 9.61
CA LEU A 93 -3.48 5.14 8.76
C LEU A 93 -4.96 5.08 8.38
N ALA A 94 -5.21 4.87 7.10
CA ALA A 94 -6.54 4.70 6.54
C ALA A 94 -6.74 3.27 6.01
N PRO A 95 -7.97 2.75 6.00
CA PRO A 95 -8.24 1.45 5.41
C PRO A 95 -8.06 1.51 3.89
N GLY A 96 -7.26 0.60 3.35
CA GLY A 96 -7.08 0.40 1.92
C GLY A 96 -8.13 -0.52 1.31
N LYS A 97 -7.87 -0.92 0.06
CA LYS A 97 -8.69 -1.93 -0.62
C LYS A 97 -8.39 -3.32 -0.06
N VAL A 98 -9.33 -4.24 -0.27
CA VAL A 98 -9.17 -5.66 0.03
C VAL A 98 -9.04 -6.40 -1.30
N TRP A 99 -8.12 -7.37 -1.38
CA TRP A 99 -7.93 -8.18 -2.58
C TRP A 99 -7.67 -9.64 -2.24
N ILE A 100 -7.84 -10.50 -3.25
CA ILE A 100 -7.57 -11.93 -3.17
C ILE A 100 -6.45 -12.24 -4.16
N MET A 101 -5.38 -12.87 -3.68
CA MET A 101 -4.32 -13.44 -4.50
C MET A 101 -4.49 -14.95 -4.58
N ARG A 102 -4.01 -15.56 -5.67
CA ARG A 102 -3.81 -17.01 -5.75
C ARG A 102 -2.33 -17.32 -5.85
N ALA A 103 -1.83 -18.11 -4.92
CA ALA A 103 -0.48 -18.66 -4.97
C ALA A 103 -0.37 -19.69 -6.11
N PRO A 104 0.85 -20.05 -6.55
CA PRO A 104 1.05 -21.00 -7.64
C PRO A 104 0.40 -22.38 -7.43
N GLY A 105 0.27 -22.84 -6.19
CA GLY A 105 -0.42 -24.09 -5.86
C GLY A 105 -1.95 -23.99 -5.90
N GLY A 106 -2.49 -22.79 -6.13
CA GLY A 106 -3.92 -22.50 -6.13
C GLY A 106 -4.46 -22.06 -4.77
N GLU A 107 -3.62 -21.97 -3.74
CA GLU A 107 -4.01 -21.42 -2.43
C GLU A 107 -4.46 -19.97 -2.58
N ALA A 108 -5.56 -19.63 -1.92
CA ALA A 108 -6.06 -18.27 -1.84
C ALA A 108 -5.40 -17.55 -0.67
N GLU A 109 -5.03 -16.29 -0.89
CA GLU A 109 -4.63 -15.36 0.15
C GLU A 109 -5.56 -14.16 0.11
N VAL A 110 -6.10 -13.76 1.26
CA VAL A 110 -6.92 -12.54 1.37
C VAL A 110 -6.10 -11.48 2.07
N LYS A 111 -5.92 -10.34 1.41
CA LYS A 111 -5.07 -9.25 1.87
C LYS A 111 -5.86 -7.95 1.94
N ALA A 112 -5.46 -7.06 2.85
CA ALA A 112 -5.95 -5.68 2.86
C ALA A 112 -4.81 -4.69 3.11
N GLY A 113 -4.86 -3.57 2.41
CA GLY A 113 -3.85 -2.51 2.54
C GLY A 113 -4.13 -1.62 3.73
N LEU A 114 -3.08 -1.19 4.42
CA LEU A 114 -3.10 -0.02 5.28
C LEU A 114 -2.46 1.15 4.52
N LEU A 115 -3.19 2.25 4.42
CA LEU A 115 -2.77 3.41 3.64
C LEU A 115 -2.21 4.51 4.54
N TYR A 116 -1.13 5.12 4.09
CA TYR A 116 -0.67 6.41 4.58
C TYR A 116 -0.52 7.34 3.36
N GLN A 117 -1.15 8.52 3.41
CA GLN A 117 -1.18 9.45 2.27
C GLN A 117 -1.62 8.80 0.94
N ASN A 118 -2.65 7.95 0.99
CA ASN A 118 -3.19 7.17 -0.14
C ASN A 118 -2.25 6.14 -0.78
N VAL A 119 -1.15 5.78 -0.12
CA VAL A 119 -0.21 4.75 -0.58
C VAL A 119 -0.18 3.60 0.42
N ALA A 120 -0.11 2.36 -0.06
CA ALA A 120 0.03 1.19 0.80
C ALA A 120 1.39 1.22 1.54
N VAL A 121 1.35 1.14 2.87
CA VAL A 121 2.55 1.11 3.73
C VAL A 121 2.66 -0.17 4.55
N ALA A 122 1.58 -0.94 4.64
CA ALA A 122 1.56 -2.25 5.28
C ALA A 122 0.40 -3.09 4.72
N VAL A 123 0.52 -4.41 4.85
CA VAL A 123 -0.50 -5.39 4.43
C VAL A 123 -0.97 -6.19 5.62
N LEU A 124 -2.28 -6.32 5.75
CA LEU A 124 -2.94 -7.22 6.66
C LEU A 124 -3.35 -8.49 5.94
N HIS A 125 -3.12 -9.65 6.58
CA HIS A 125 -3.50 -10.95 6.04
C HIS A 125 -4.75 -11.47 6.76
N PHE A 126 -5.67 -12.04 6.00
CA PHE A 126 -6.91 -12.61 6.52
C PHE A 126 -7.04 -14.07 6.12
N ASN A 127 -7.67 -14.85 6.99
CA ASN A 127 -7.99 -16.24 6.72
C ASN A 127 -9.03 -16.32 5.58
N PRO A 128 -8.72 -16.98 4.45
CA PRO A 128 -9.63 -17.07 3.30
C PRO A 128 -10.93 -17.82 3.57
N GLN A 129 -10.99 -18.64 4.63
CA GLN A 129 -12.16 -19.44 4.97
C GLN A 129 -13.19 -18.67 5.79
N ASN A 130 -12.77 -17.76 6.67
CA ASN A 130 -13.66 -17.09 7.62
C ASN A 130 -13.41 -15.58 7.81
N GLY A 131 -12.41 -15.01 7.17
CA GLY A 131 -12.14 -13.57 7.18
C GLY A 131 -11.55 -13.06 8.50
N THR A 132 -11.04 -13.95 9.35
CA THR A 132 -10.35 -13.55 10.58
C THR A 132 -8.98 -12.99 10.26
N LEU A 133 -8.58 -11.93 10.97
CA LEU A 133 -7.25 -11.35 10.83
C LEU A 133 -6.18 -12.32 11.34
N LEU A 134 -5.15 -12.56 10.52
CA LEU A 134 -4.07 -13.47 10.82
C LEU A 134 -2.88 -12.72 11.45
N PRO A 135 -2.14 -13.37 12.36
CA PRO A 135 -0.83 -12.86 12.76
C PRO A 135 0.14 -12.85 11.58
N LEU A 136 1.11 -11.95 11.63
CA LEU A 136 2.18 -11.89 10.65
C LEU A 136 2.92 -13.22 10.58
N GLY A 137 3.19 -13.70 9.35
CA GLY A 137 3.87 -14.97 9.10
C GLY A 137 2.97 -16.21 9.11
N VAL A 138 1.69 -16.09 9.46
CA VAL A 138 0.73 -17.21 9.41
C VAL A 138 0.03 -17.23 8.06
N ASN A 139 0.34 -18.25 7.24
CA ASN A 139 -0.23 -18.44 5.91
C ASN A 139 -0.92 -19.81 5.80
N PRO A 140 -2.26 -19.90 5.99
CA PRO A 140 -2.97 -21.16 5.86
C PRO A 140 -3.12 -21.59 4.40
N HIS A 141 -2.90 -22.88 4.11
CA HIS A 141 -3.07 -23.46 2.76
C HIS A 141 -4.55 -23.75 2.49
N ILE A 142 -5.27 -22.78 1.93
CA ILE A 142 -6.71 -22.87 1.65
C ILE A 142 -6.97 -22.66 0.15
N PHE A 143 -7.59 -23.61 -0.54
CA PHE A 143 -7.80 -23.54 -2.01
C PHE A 143 -9.14 -22.93 -2.41
N GLN A 144 -10.11 -22.90 -1.48
CA GLN A 144 -11.45 -22.38 -1.70
C GLN A 144 -11.69 -21.16 -0.82
N ASN A 145 -12.12 -20.07 -1.44
CA ASN A 145 -12.46 -18.84 -0.74
C ASN A 145 -13.97 -18.82 -0.44
N ALA A 146 -14.34 -18.59 0.81
CA ALA A 146 -15.73 -18.44 1.25
C ALA A 146 -15.99 -17.07 1.90
N VAL A 147 -15.04 -16.14 1.78
CA VAL A 147 -15.00 -14.87 2.49
C VAL A 147 -15.78 -13.77 1.76
N ASP A 148 -16.59 -13.03 2.51
CA ASP A 148 -17.18 -11.78 2.06
C ASP A 148 -16.18 -10.62 2.23
N LEU A 149 -15.68 -10.09 1.11
CA LEU A 149 -14.75 -8.95 1.11
C LEU A 149 -15.37 -7.70 1.72
N LYS A 150 -16.69 -7.52 1.63
CA LYS A 150 -17.38 -6.38 2.23
C LYS A 150 -17.34 -6.45 3.76
N ALA A 151 -17.51 -7.64 4.32
CA ALA A 151 -17.38 -7.87 5.76
C ALA A 151 -15.95 -7.54 6.25
N ILE A 152 -14.91 -7.97 5.51
CA ILE A 152 -13.52 -7.63 5.84
C ILE A 152 -13.30 -6.12 5.78
N LYS A 153 -13.77 -5.45 4.72
CA LYS A 153 -13.66 -3.99 4.56
C LYS A 153 -14.32 -3.24 5.71
N ASN A 154 -15.48 -3.67 6.18
CA ASN A 154 -16.16 -3.09 7.33
C ASN A 154 -15.36 -3.31 8.64
N ASN A 155 -14.73 -4.47 8.79
CA ASN A 155 -13.92 -4.81 9.97
C ASN A 155 -12.61 -4.02 10.03
N LEU A 156 -12.02 -3.64 8.90
CA LEU A 156 -10.76 -2.88 8.85
C LEU A 156 -10.82 -1.58 9.65
N THR A 157 -11.93 -0.85 9.57
CA THR A 157 -12.10 0.38 10.36
C THR A 157 -12.07 0.10 11.86
N GLY A 158 -12.59 -1.04 12.32
CA GLY A 158 -12.53 -1.47 13.72
C GLY A 158 -11.13 -1.91 14.14
N ILE A 159 -10.39 -2.56 13.24
CA ILE A 159 -8.99 -2.95 13.45
C ILE A 159 -8.12 -1.72 13.64
N LEU A 160 -8.21 -0.74 12.74
CA LEU A 160 -7.43 0.50 12.77
C LEU A 160 -7.60 1.30 14.07
N LYS A 161 -8.83 1.37 14.60
CA LYS A 161 -9.11 2.06 15.87
C LYS A 161 -8.36 1.48 17.08
N ASN A 162 -8.01 0.20 17.03
CA ASN A 162 -7.37 -0.52 18.12
C ASN A 162 -5.93 -0.94 17.78
N LEU A 163 -5.43 -0.50 16.62
CA LEU A 163 -4.08 -0.78 16.16
C LEU A 163 -3.07 -0.04 17.04
N LYS A 164 -1.99 -0.72 17.42
CA LYS A 164 -0.93 -0.14 18.24
C LYS A 164 0.41 -0.41 17.59
N ILE A 165 1.30 0.57 17.62
CA ILE A 165 2.72 0.33 17.39
C ILE A 165 3.33 -0.15 18.69
N LEU A 166 4.17 -1.19 18.60
CA LEU A 166 5.00 -1.62 19.71
C LEU A 166 6.29 -0.78 19.74
N PRO A 167 6.81 -0.42 20.93
CA PRO A 167 8.05 0.33 21.09
C PRO A 167 9.26 -0.59 20.88
N ALA A 168 9.30 -1.27 19.73
CA ALA A 168 10.35 -2.15 19.29
C ALA A 168 10.63 -1.84 17.82
N ALA A 169 11.91 -1.76 17.46
CA ALA A 169 12.33 -1.50 16.10
C ALA A 169 13.47 -2.45 15.71
N GLU A 170 13.39 -2.99 14.50
CA GLU A 170 14.49 -3.71 13.86
C GLU A 170 14.99 -2.89 12.68
N PHE A 171 16.30 -2.72 12.54
CA PHE A 171 16.86 -2.09 11.34
C PHE A 171 16.96 -3.14 10.22
N MET A 172 16.40 -2.84 9.05
CA MET A 172 16.34 -3.75 7.91
C MET A 172 17.25 -3.28 6.78
N GLU A 173 18.18 -4.15 6.37
CA GLU A 173 18.99 -4.03 5.15
C GLU A 173 18.44 -5.01 4.08
N PRO A 174 18.50 -4.67 2.79
CA PRO A 174 19.15 -3.50 2.16
C PRO A 174 18.28 -2.23 2.08
N GLU A 175 17.05 -2.26 2.61
CA GLU A 175 16.08 -1.15 2.47
C GLU A 175 16.43 0.11 3.28
N ALA A 176 17.40 0.02 4.20
CA ALA A 176 17.83 1.11 5.07
C ALA A 176 16.66 1.76 5.85
N CYS A 177 15.88 0.92 6.53
CA CYS A 177 14.71 1.38 7.27
C CYS A 177 14.57 0.71 8.64
N TRP A 178 13.94 1.41 9.57
CA TRP A 178 13.43 0.87 10.83
C TRP A 178 12.06 0.24 10.63
N SER A 179 11.91 -1.02 11.01
CA SER A 179 10.67 -1.78 10.99
C SER A 179 10.03 -1.80 12.37
N PHE A 180 8.85 -1.20 12.51
CA PHE A 180 8.07 -1.14 13.74
C PHE A 180 6.89 -2.13 13.67
N PRO A 181 6.74 -3.04 14.65
CA PRO A 181 5.61 -3.96 14.67
C PRO A 181 4.28 -3.26 14.93
N LEU A 182 3.30 -3.55 14.07
CA LEU A 182 1.90 -3.20 14.26
C LEU A 182 1.18 -4.36 14.95
N ALA A 183 0.57 -4.07 16.09
CA ALA A 183 -0.11 -5.02 16.93
C ALA A 183 -1.62 -4.76 17.05
N TYR A 184 -2.39 -5.84 17.06
CA TYR A 184 -3.83 -5.85 17.30
C TYR A 184 -4.19 -7.12 18.07
N ASN A 185 -5.04 -7.01 19.09
CA ASN A 185 -5.47 -8.13 19.95
C ASN A 185 -4.31 -9.03 20.44
N ASN A 186 -3.22 -8.40 20.92
CA ASN A 186 -2.00 -9.06 21.42
C ASN A 186 -1.25 -9.91 20.39
N ARG A 187 -1.34 -9.55 19.10
CA ARG A 187 -0.60 -10.22 18.02
C ARG A 187 0.02 -9.18 17.10
N ILE A 188 1.22 -9.47 16.59
CA ILE A 188 1.82 -8.68 15.49
C ILE A 188 1.11 -9.09 14.21
N ILE A 189 0.58 -8.13 13.47
CA ILE A 189 -0.23 -8.38 12.26
C ILE A 189 0.43 -7.83 11.00
N ALA A 190 1.34 -6.87 11.13
CA ALA A 190 2.07 -6.23 10.05
C ALA A 190 3.25 -5.44 10.62
N HIS A 191 4.10 -4.90 9.75
CA HIS A 191 5.15 -3.96 10.11
C HIS A 191 4.93 -2.63 9.40
N LEU A 192 5.26 -1.52 10.08
CA LEU A 192 5.37 -0.19 9.50
C LEU A 192 6.85 0.17 9.37
N LYS A 193 7.28 0.56 8.18
CA LYS A 193 8.68 0.88 7.91
C LYS A 193 8.89 2.39 7.86
N ILE A 194 9.91 2.88 8.55
CA ILE A 194 10.36 4.27 8.55
C ILE A 194 11.80 4.31 8.04
N TYR A 195 12.11 5.20 7.11
CA TYR A 195 13.44 5.31 6.53
C TYR A 195 14.50 5.66 7.59
N TYR A 196 15.79 5.40 7.31
CA TYR A 196 16.87 5.57 8.30
C TYR A 196 17.00 7.00 8.84
N ASP A 197 16.48 8.01 8.13
CA ASP A 197 16.42 9.39 8.59
C ASP A 197 15.40 9.64 9.72
N GLY A 198 14.54 8.66 9.97
CA GLY A 198 13.52 8.70 11.01
C GLY A 198 12.29 9.54 10.69
N VAL A 199 12.15 10.09 9.47
CA VAL A 199 11.07 11.03 9.12
C VAL A 199 10.18 10.49 8.00
N HIS A 200 10.72 9.73 7.06
CA HIS A 200 9.95 9.25 5.92
C HIS A 200 9.33 7.88 6.17
N VAL A 201 8.02 7.75 5.96
CA VAL A 201 7.35 6.45 5.94
C VAL A 201 7.65 5.75 4.62
N VAL A 202 8.12 4.51 4.68
CA VAL A 202 8.43 3.72 3.50
C VAL A 202 7.16 3.06 2.98
N GLN A 203 6.89 3.22 1.70
CA GLN A 203 5.79 2.55 1.02
C GLN A 203 6.10 1.09 0.73
N ASP A 204 5.07 0.25 0.74
CA ASP A 204 5.14 -1.12 0.25
C ASP A 204 4.77 -1.13 -1.23
N PHE A 205 5.78 -1.04 -2.10
CA PHE A 205 5.59 -0.99 -3.54
C PHE A 205 4.92 -2.24 -4.12
N ALA A 206 5.18 -3.41 -3.54
CA ALA A 206 4.57 -4.67 -4.00
C ALA A 206 3.08 -4.68 -3.64
N ALA A 207 2.75 -4.35 -2.38
CA ALA A 207 1.37 -4.22 -1.94
C ALA A 207 0.60 -3.15 -2.70
N ASN A 208 1.23 -2.01 -2.98
CA ASN A 208 0.58 -0.92 -3.70
C ASN A 208 0.21 -1.33 -5.13
N GLN A 209 1.09 -2.09 -5.80
CA GLN A 209 0.81 -2.68 -7.11
C GLN A 209 -0.32 -3.72 -7.01
N GLU A 210 -0.21 -4.71 -6.12
CA GLU A 210 -1.25 -5.73 -5.94
C GLU A 210 -2.62 -5.10 -5.65
N MET A 211 -2.68 -4.14 -4.73
CA MET A 211 -3.90 -3.42 -4.35
C MET A 211 -4.47 -2.62 -5.53
N THR A 212 -3.62 -2.05 -6.39
CA THR A 212 -4.06 -1.31 -7.57
C THR A 212 -4.68 -2.25 -8.61
N PHE A 213 -4.05 -3.40 -8.86
CA PHE A 213 -4.50 -4.36 -9.86
C PHE A 213 -5.70 -5.22 -9.41
N TYR A 214 -5.74 -5.63 -8.13
CA TYR A 214 -6.69 -6.62 -7.62
C TYR A 214 -7.64 -6.09 -6.55
N GLY A 215 -7.45 -4.85 -6.09
CA GLY A 215 -8.23 -4.29 -4.97
C GLY A 215 -9.66 -3.88 -5.34
N HIS A 216 -10.60 -4.22 -4.46
CA HIS A 216 -12.04 -3.89 -4.54
C HIS A 216 -12.54 -2.96 -3.41
#